data_AF-A0A7Y6I8V2-F1
#
_entry.id   AF-A0A7Y6I8V2-F1
#
_cell.length_a   1.000
_cell.length_b   1.000
_cell.length_c   1.000
_cell.angle_alpha   90.00
_cell.angle_beta   90.00
_cell.angle_gamma   90.00
#
_symmetry.space_group_name_H-M   'P 1'
#
loop_
_entity.id
_entity.type
_entity.pdbx_description
1 polymer ?
#
loop_
_entity_poly.entity_id
_entity_poly.type
_entity_poly.pdbx_seq_one_letter_code
_entity_poly.pdbx_strand_id
1 'polypeptide(L)' 'MLIPTPQRSRIVPTLLVLGVLVFIVREPAKAAVMASHGMDGLINVVDALATFISNLS' A
#
# COMPACT_ATOMS: atom_id res chain seq x y z
N MET A 1 27.73 21.30 -17.52
CA MET A 1 27.63 20.64 -16.21
C MET A 1 26.50 19.63 -16.27
N LEU A 2 26.81 18.34 -16.34
CA LEU A 2 25.80 17.28 -16.28
C LEU A 2 25.46 17.10 -14.80
N ILE A 3 24.25 17.48 -14.38
CA ILE A 3 23.73 17.15 -13.05
C ILE A 3 23.51 15.63 -13.08
N PRO A 4 24.24 14.83 -12.27
CA PRO A 4 23.99 13.39 -12.21
C PRO A 4 22.58 13.21 -11.67
N THR A 5 21.66 12.78 -12.52
CA THR A 5 20.35 12.34 -12.05
C THR A 5 20.59 11.08 -11.22
N PRO A 6 20.15 11.03 -9.95
CA PRO A 6 20.29 9.83 -9.15
C PRO A 6 19.51 8.72 -9.86
N GLN A 7 20.24 7.71 -10.34
CA GLN A 7 19.66 6.55 -10.98
C GLN A 7 18.81 5.85 -9.92
N ARG A 8 17.49 6.06 -9.97
CA ARG A 8 16.53 5.58 -8.97
C ARG A 8 16.71 4.07 -8.87
N SER A 9 17.30 3.61 -7.77
CA SER A 9 17.66 2.21 -7.58
C SER A 9 16.41 1.35 -7.75
N ARG A 10 16.34 0.61 -8.87
CA ARG A 10 15.23 -0.32 -9.17
C ARG A 10 15.28 -1.58 -8.30
N ILE A 11 16.37 -1.77 -7.57
CA ILE A 11 16.61 -2.95 -6.73
C ILE A 11 15.66 -2.94 -5.54
N VAL A 12 15.51 -1.78 -4.88
CA VAL A 12 14.63 -1.64 -3.72
C VAL A 12 13.17 -2.00 -4.04
N PRO A 13 12.51 -1.44 -5.08
CA PRO A 13 11.14 -1.84 -5.41
C PRO A 13 11.03 -3.30 -5.85
N THR A 14 12.05 -3.84 -6.54
CA THR A 14 12.04 -5.25 -6.99
C THR A 14 12.11 -6.22 -5.80
N LEU A 15 12.98 -5.95 -4.82
CA LEU A 15 13.09 -6.77 -3.61
C LEU A 15 11.82 -6.71 -2.76
N LEU A 16 11.16 -5.55 -2.71
CA LEU A 16 9.87 -5.38 -2.03
C LEU A 16 8.79 -6.26 -2.65
N VAL A 17 8.66 -6.24 -3.98
CA VAL A 17 7.70 -7.07 -4.71
C VAL A 17 7.98 -8.56 -4.51
N LEU A 18 9.25 -8.97 -4.59
CA LEU A 18 9.65 -10.36 -4.34
C LEU A 18 9.34 -10.81 -2.91
N GLY A 19 9.63 -9.98 -1.91
CA GLY A 19 9.34 -10.28 -0.51
C GLY A 19 7.84 -10.46 -0.26
N VAL A 20 7.01 -9.59 -0.85
CA VAL A 20 5.55 -9.68 -0.77
C VAL A 20 5.05 -10.95 -1.46
N LEU A 21 5.55 -11.29 -2.64
CA LEU A 21 5.18 -12.52 -3.35
C LEU A 21 5.53 -13.78 -2.53
N VAL A 22 6.73 -13.84 -1.96
CA VAL A 22 7.15 -14.96 -1.11
C VAL A 22 6.27 -15.08 0.14
N PHE A 23 5.92 -13.94 0.75
CA PHE A 23 5.03 -13.90 1.92
C PHE A 23 3.62 -14.41 1.59
N ILE A 24 3.04 -14.00 0.46
CA ILE A 24 1.72 -14.45 0.00
C ILE A 24 1.70 -15.97 -0.24
N VAL A 25 2.74 -16.51 -0.87
CA VAL A 25 2.80 -17.96 -1.18
C VAL A 25 3.01 -18.79 0.10
N ARG A 26 3.83 -18.33 1.04
CA ARG A 26 4.09 -19.07 2.29
C ARG A 26 2.96 -18.98 3.30
N GLU A 27 2.34 -17.81 3.45
CA GLU A 27 1.33 -17.56 4.48
C GLU A 27 0.09 -16.86 3.88
N PRO A 28 -0.64 -17.53 2.97
CA PRO A 28 -1.75 -16.90 2.23
C PRO A 28 -2.87 -16.42 3.17
N ALA A 29 -3.11 -17.13 4.27
CA ALA A 29 -4.11 -16.73 5.26
C ALA A 29 -3.74 -15.41 5.95
N LYS A 30 -2.48 -15.22 6.34
CA LYS A 30 -2.04 -13.97 6.98
C LYS A 30 -1.97 -12.81 5.98
N ALA A 31 -1.58 -13.09 4.73
CA ALA A 31 -1.60 -12.10 3.67
C ALA A 31 -3.02 -11.61 3.37
N ALA A 32 -4.01 -12.52 3.32
CA ALA A 32 -5.41 -12.15 3.16
C ALA A 32 -5.91 -11.28 4.33
N VAL A 33 -5.59 -11.65 5.57
CA VAL A 33 -5.97 -10.85 6.76
C VAL A 33 -5.35 -9.46 6.73
N MET A 34 -4.07 -9.34 6.38
CA MET A 34 -3.41 -8.03 6.24
C MET A 34 -4.04 -7.19 5.12
N ALA A 35 -4.40 -7.80 3.99
CA ALA A 35 -5.08 -7.11 2.89
C ALA A 35 -6.49 -6.64 3.30
N SER A 36 -7.25 -7.47 4.02
CA SER A 36 -8.57 -7.11 4.54
C SER A 36 -8.49 -5.93 5.51
N HIS A 37 -7.55 -5.95 6.46
CA HIS A 37 -7.36 -4.80 7.37
C HIS A 37 -6.97 -3.51 6.64
N GLY A 38 -6.17 -3.60 5.57
CA GLY A 38 -5.85 -2.46 4.73
C GLY A 38 -7.08 -1.91 4.01
N MET A 39 -7.96 -2.79 3.52
CA MET A 39 -9.20 -2.42 2.85
C MET A 39 -10.20 -1.76 3.82
N ASP A 40 -10.35 -2.32 5.02
CA ASP A 40 -11.22 -1.78 6.07
C ASP A 40 -10.77 -0.37 6.49
N GLY A 41 -9.45 -0.16 6.62
CA GLY A 41 -8.88 1.16 6.88
C GLY A 41 -9.22 2.18 5.79
N LEU A 42 -9.14 1.77 4.52
CA LEU A 42 -9.48 2.60 3.37
C LEU A 42 -10.98 2.96 3.35
N ILE A 43 -11.84 1.99 3.62
CA ILE A 43 -13.29 2.20 3.74
C ILE A 43 -13.58 3.20 4.86
N ASN A 44 -12.95 3.04 6.02
CA ASN A 44 -13.14 3.97 7.15
C ASN A 44 -12.68 5.39 6.83
N VAL A 45 -11.59 5.56 6.06
CA VAL A 45 -11.15 6.90 5.62
C VAL A 45 -12.15 7.50 4.65
N VAL A 46 -12.66 6.72 3.69
CA VAL A 46 -13.68 7.17 2.74
C VAL A 46 -14.98 7.54 3.45
N ASP A 47 -15.40 6.75 4.44
CA ASP A 47 -16.61 6.99 5.21
C ASP A 47 -16.47 8.22 6.11
N ALA A 48 -15.31 8.40 6.76
CA ALA A 48 -14.99 9.61 7.51
C ALA A 48 -14.96 10.85 6.60
N LEU A 49 -14.44 10.73 5.38
CA LEU A 49 -14.44 11.82 4.41
C LEU A 49 -15.86 12.15 3.93
N ALA A 50 -16.68 11.14 3.63
CA ALA A 50 -18.07 11.31 3.24
C ALA A 50 -18.86 11.99 4.37
N THR A 51 -18.67 11.55 5.61
CA THR A 51 -19.27 12.13 6.80
C THR A 51 -18.83 13.58 7.02
N PHE A 52 -17.56 13.91 6.76
CA PHE A 52 -17.09 15.29 6.83
C PHE A 52 -17.77 16.18 5.78
N ILE A 53 -17.90 15.70 4.54
CA ILE A 53 -18.57 16.42 3.46
C ILE A 53 -20.06 16.65 3.78
N SER A 54 -20.76 15.64 4.33
CA SER A 54 -22.17 15.79 4.71
C SER A 54 -22.43 16.75 5.87
N ASN A 55 -21.42 17.02 6.70
CA ASN A 55 -21.52 18.01 7.78
C ASN A 55 -21.06 19.42 7.34
N LEU A 56 -20.57 19.57 6.11
CA LEU A 56 -20.22 20.87 5.51
C LEU A 56 -21.37 21.51 4.71
N SER A 57 -22.43 20.73 4.37
CA SER A 57 -23.65 21.20 3.71
C SER A 57 -24.70 21.66 4.70
#